data_AF-A0A6M3W131-F1
#
_entry.id   AF-A0A6M3W131-F1
#
_cell.length_a   1.000
_cell.length_b   1.000
_cell.length_c   1.000
_cell.angle_alpha   90.00
_cell.angle_beta   90.00
_cell.angle_gamma   90.00
#
_symmetry.space_group_name_H-M   'P 1'
#
loop_
_entity.id
_entity.type
_entity.pdbx_description
1 polymer ?
#
loop_
_entity_poly.entity_id
_entity_poly.type
_entity_poly.pdbx_seq_one_letter_code
_entity_poly.pdbx_strand_id
1 'polypeptide(L)' 'VAIDVQSRREGKVTREFGFYNPRKEETQLDILAIIAFCESGAKLTETVRDIFRRENLKIT' A
#
# COMPACT_ATOMS: atom_id res chain seq x y z
N VAL A 1 -3.07 1.12 3.61
CA VAL A 1 -4.42 1.65 3.31
C VAL A 1 -4.34 2.71 2.23
N ALA A 2 -5.36 2.86 1.38
CA ALA A 2 -5.55 4.04 0.53
C ALA A 2 -6.45 5.03 1.24
N ILE A 3 -5.99 6.29 1.27
CA ILE A 3 -6.70 7.42 1.83
C ILE A 3 -6.51 8.63 0.92
N ASP A 4 -7.41 9.60 1.03
CA ASP A 4 -7.21 10.91 0.43
C ASP A 4 -6.05 11.66 1.11
N VAL A 5 -5.24 12.39 0.33
CA VAL A 5 -4.02 13.05 0.83
C VAL A 5 -4.31 14.17 1.84
N GLN A 6 -5.50 14.77 1.80
CA GLN A 6 -5.92 15.81 2.76
C GLN A 6 -6.50 15.22 4.04
N SER A 7 -6.79 13.92 4.06
CA SER A 7 -7.31 13.24 5.25
C SER A 7 -6.22 13.05 6.30
N ARG A 8 -6.61 13.08 7.58
CA ARG A 8 -5.70 12.72 8.69
C ARG A 8 -5.20 11.28 8.52
N ARG A 9 -4.01 10.99 9.08
CA ARG A 9 -3.38 9.66 9.01
C ARG A 9 -4.31 8.52 9.44
N GLU A 10 -5.04 8.71 10.54
CA GLU A 10 -6.03 7.76 11.07
C GLU A 10 -7.47 8.24 10.76
N GLY A 11 -7.65 8.88 9.61
CA GLY A 11 -8.92 9.41 9.14
C GLY A 11 -9.77 8.37 8.41
N LYS A 12 -10.64 8.86 7.53
CA LYS A 12 -11.51 8.01 6.71
C LYS A 12 -10.67 7.22 5.71
N VAL A 13 -10.74 5.89 5.80
CA VAL A 13 -10.08 4.99 4.87
C VAL A 13 -10.96 4.75 3.65
N THR A 14 -10.39 4.88 2.46
CA THR A 14 -11.07 4.54 1.20
C THR A 14 -11.04 3.04 0.99
N ARG A 15 -9.87 2.40 1.17
CA ARG A 15 -9.70 0.95 1.07
C ARG A 15 -8.50 0.45 1.88
N GLU A 16 -8.67 -0.71 2.50
CA GLU A 16 -7.57 -1.45 3.11
C GLU A 16 -7.05 -2.52 2.15
N PHE A 17 -5.73 -2.69 2.09
CA PHE A 17 -5.07 -3.65 1.19
C PHE A 17 -4.26 -4.71 1.94
N GLY A 18 -4.29 -4.69 3.27
CA GLY A 18 -3.47 -5.53 4.12
C GLY A 18 -2.61 -4.75 5.11
N PHE A 19 -1.58 -5.40 5.65
CA PHE A 19 -0.78 -4.88 6.75
C PHE A 19 0.71 -5.20 6.59
N TYR A 20 1.51 -4.46 7.35
CA TYR A 20 2.94 -4.66 7.48
C TYR A 20 3.33 -4.60 8.96
N ASN A 21 3.98 -5.64 9.46
CA ASN A 21 4.49 -5.72 10.82
C ASN A 21 6.02 -5.85 10.80
N PRO A 22 6.77 -4.74 10.99
CA PRO A 22 8.23 -4.75 10.92
C PRO A 22 8.89 -5.53 12.06
N ARG A 23 8.21 -5.76 13.19
CA ARG A 23 8.80 -6.49 14.33
C ARG A 23 8.82 -7.99 14.13
N LYS A 24 7.90 -8.51 13.31
CA LYS A 24 7.77 -9.94 12.99
C LYS A 24 8.11 -10.25 11.53
N GLU A 25 8.50 -9.24 10.76
CA GLU A 25 8.70 -9.34 9.31
C GLU A 25 7.49 -9.94 8.58
N GLU A 26 6.29 -9.67 9.10
CA GLU A 26 5.05 -10.22 8.58
C GLU A 26 4.38 -9.19 7.67
N THR A 27 4.20 -9.58 6.41
CA THR A 27 3.61 -8.75 5.37
C THR A 27 2.46 -9.51 4.72
N GLN A 28 1.27 -8.92 4.71
CA GLN A 28 0.14 -9.44 3.94
C GLN A 28 -0.40 -8.31 3.07
N LEU A 29 -0.35 -8.48 1.75
CA LEU A 29 -0.75 -7.46 0.78
C LEU A 29 -1.65 -8.08 -0.30
N ASP A 30 -2.77 -7.44 -0.59
CA ASP A 30 -3.61 -7.73 -1.76
C ASP A 30 -3.01 -7.05 -2.99
N ILE A 31 -2.10 -7.75 -3.65
CA ILE A 31 -1.30 -7.22 -4.77
C ILE A 31 -2.20 -6.82 -5.94
N LEU A 32 -3.21 -7.63 -6.28
CA LEU A 32 -4.11 -7.37 -7.39
C LEU A 32 -4.94 -6.10 -7.15
N ALA A 33 -5.47 -5.94 -5.95
CA ALA A 33 -6.21 -4.72 -5.59
C ALA A 33 -5.31 -3.48 -5.60
N ILE A 34 -4.04 -3.59 -5.17
CA ILE A 34 -3.10 -2.47 -5.17
C ILE A 34 -2.75 -2.05 -6.61
N ILE A 35 -2.51 -3.00 -7.52
CA ILE A 35 -2.21 -2.71 -8.93
C ILE A 35 -3.39 -1.96 -9.57
N ALA A 36 -4.60 -2.49 -9.43
CA ALA A 36 -5.81 -1.83 -9.97
C ALA A 36 -6.00 -0.41 -9.40
N PHE A 37 -5.64 -0.20 -8.13
CA PHE A 37 -5.71 1.12 -7.53
C PHE A 37 -4.63 2.07 -8.08
N CYS A 38 -3.42 1.57 -8.33
CA CYS A 38 -2.35 2.36 -8.95
C CYS A 38 -2.70 2.75 -10.39
N GLU A 39 -3.33 1.85 -11.16
CA GLU A 39 -3.83 2.13 -12.52
C GLU A 39 -4.86 3.27 -12.53
N SER A 40 -5.68 3.38 -11.46
CA SER A 40 -6.60 4.52 -11.29
C SER A 40 -5.93 5.86 -10.93
N GLY A 41 -4.60 5.91 -10.86
CA GLY A 41 -3.83 7.13 -10.57
C GLY A 41 -3.40 7.27 -9.11
N ALA A 42 -3.65 6.27 -8.27
CA ALA A 42 -3.16 6.29 -6.89
C ALA A 42 -1.63 6.20 -6.85
N LYS A 43 -1.02 7.00 -5.97
CA LYS A 43 0.43 7.03 -5.78
C LYS A 43 0.83 6.32 -4.50
N LEU A 44 1.79 5.42 -4.60
CA LEU A 44 2.42 4.81 -3.43
C LEU A 44 3.43 5.77 -2.80
N THR A 45 3.45 5.79 -1.47
CA THR A 45 4.50 6.43 -0.66
C THR A 45 5.83 5.69 -0.80
N GLU A 46 6.93 6.37 -0.52
CA GLU A 46 8.29 5.82 -0.57
C GLU A 46 8.44 4.50 0.21
N THR A 47 8.02 4.46 1.47
CA THR A 47 8.11 3.25 2.31
C THR A 47 7.37 2.05 1.70
N VAL A 48 6.19 2.29 1.11
CA VAL A 48 5.42 1.23 0.46
C VAL A 48 6.12 0.75 -0.82
N ARG A 49 6.74 1.65 -1.60
CA ARG A 49 7.56 1.26 -2.75
C ARG A 49 8.74 0.40 -2.33
N ASP A 50 9.38 0.71 -1.21
CA ASP A 50 10.49 -0.07 -0.69
C ASP A 50 10.05 -1.45 -0.18
N ILE A 51 8.87 -1.56 0.44
CA ILE A 51 8.28 -2.87 0.79
C ILE A 51 8.06 -3.70 -0.48
N PHE A 52 7.48 -3.11 -1.54
CA PHE A 52 7.30 -3.80 -2.82
C PHE A 52 8.64 -4.27 -3.42
N ARG A 53 9.69 -3.44 -3.35
CA ARG A 53 11.03 -3.82 -3.80
C ARG A 53 11.61 -4.98 -2.98
N ARG A 54 11.45 -4.96 -1.66
CA ARG A 54 11.93 -6.03 -0.76
C ARG A 54 11.25 -7.37 -1.03
N GLU A 55 9.95 -7.34 -1.29
CA GLU A 55 9.14 -8.51 -1.63
C GLU A 55 9.28 -8.95 -3.10
N ASN A 56 10.18 -8.30 -3.87
CA ASN A 56 10.36 -8.50 -5.32
C ASN A 56 9.06 -8.35 -6.15
N LEU A 57 8.12 -7.55 -5.66
CA LEU A 57 6.87 -7.24 -6.35
C LEU A 57 7.10 -6.13 -7.37
N LYS A 58 6.67 -6.36 -8.61
CA LYS A 58 6.74 -5.38 -9.69
C LYS A 58 5.37 -4.72 -9.85
N ILE A 59 5.36 -3.40 -9.83
CA ILE A 59 4.23 -2.59 -10.27
C ILE A 59 4.61 -2.14 -11.66
N THR A 60 3.92 -2.68 -12.66
CA THR A 60 4.14 -2.38 -14.08
C THR A 60 3.68 -0.97 -14.42
#